data_AF-A0A3Q8X6L6-F1
#
_entry.id   AF-A0A3Q8X6L6-F1
#
_cell.length_a   1.000
_cell.length_b   1.000
_cell.length_c   1.000
_cell.angle_alpha   90.00
_cell.angle_beta   90.00
_cell.angle_gamma   90.00
#
_symmetry.space_group_name_H-M   'P 1'
#
loop_
_entity.id
_entity.type
_entity.pdbx_description
1 polymer ?
#
loop_
_entity_poly.entity_id
_entity_poly.type
_entity_poly.pdbx_seq_one_letter_code
_entity_poly.pdbx_strand_id
1 'polypeptide(L)'
;MRITQYTIEGSPIFYEFSFNGNTIEYTYDNSMDGYTGQGKGRRSTSCSGISKKQVNLAVADKKYVLVGCSSEVIGNTFYFN
;
A
#
# COMPACT_ATOMS: atom_id res chain seq x y z
N MET A 1 5.27 -0.87 -11.56
CA MET A 1 5.85 -1.90 -10.65
C MET A 1 4.73 -2.54 -9.85
N ARG A 2 4.91 -3.79 -9.40
CA ARG A 2 3.95 -4.51 -8.55
C ARG A 2 4.70 -5.22 -7.42
N ILE A 3 4.18 -5.11 -6.21
CA ILE A 3 4.60 -5.89 -5.05
C ILE A 3 3.45 -6.83 -4.70
N THR A 4 3.75 -8.10 -4.48
CA THR A 4 2.78 -9.09 -4.00
C THR A 4 3.17 -9.48 -2.59
N GLN A 5 2.24 -9.34 -1.65
CA GLN A 5 2.38 -9.86 -0.30
C GLN A 5 1.36 -10.99 -0.12
N TYR A 6 1.71 -12.00 0.66
CA TYR A 6 0.80 -13.09 0.98
C TYR A 6 0.30 -12.94 2.42
N THR A 7 -0.99 -13.21 2.64
CA THR A 7 -1.55 -13.38 3.98
C THR A 7 -0.97 -14.63 4.64
N ILE A 8 -1.24 -14.82 5.93
CA ILE A 8 -0.78 -16.01 6.66
C ILE A 8 -1.41 -17.31 6.11
N GLU A 9 -2.59 -17.22 5.50
CA GLU A 9 -3.30 -18.31 4.81
C GLU A 9 -2.83 -18.49 3.36
N GLY A 10 -1.93 -17.63 2.86
CA GLY A 10 -1.38 -17.70 1.51
C GLY A 10 -2.19 -16.98 0.43
N SER A 11 -3.15 -16.13 0.79
CA SER A 11 -3.89 -15.33 -0.20
C SER A 11 -3.04 -14.14 -0.67
N PRO A 12 -2.94 -13.86 -1.98
CA PRO A 12 -2.16 -12.72 -2.46
C PRO A 12 -2.92 -11.40 -2.27
N ILE A 13 -2.17 -10.38 -1.87
CA ILE A 13 -2.54 -8.97 -1.90
C ILE A 13 -1.58 -8.27 -2.86
N PHE A 14 -2.11 -7.54 -3.84
CA PHE A 14 -1.32 -6.82 -4.82
C PHE A 14 -1.27 -5.32 -4.52
N TYR A 15 -0.05 -4.77 -4.55
CA TYR A 15 0.25 -3.36 -4.44
C TYR A 15 0.88 -2.90 -5.76
N GLU A 16 0.13 -2.16 -6.58
CA GLU A 16 0.56 -1.75 -7.92
C GLU A 16 0.84 -0.26 -7.95
N PHE A 17 1.95 0.12 -8.58
CA PHE A 17 2.38 1.51 -8.69
C PHE A 17 2.74 1.84 -10.14
N SER A 18 2.22 2.96 -10.64
CA SER A 18 2.61 3.55 -11.91
C SER A 18 3.03 5.00 -11.69
N PHE A 19 4.24 5.36 -12.06
CA PHE A 19 4.74 6.73 -11.94
C PHE A 19 4.74 7.39 -13.31
N ASN A 20 4.03 8.51 -13.44
CA ASN A 20 3.91 9.24 -14.71
C ASN A 20 4.90 10.42 -14.84
N GLY A 21 5.87 10.53 -13.92
CA GLY A 21 6.81 11.66 -13.85
C GLY A 21 6.45 12.71 -12.80
N ASN A 22 5.21 12.70 -12.30
CA ASN A 22 4.74 13.66 -11.29
C ASN A 22 3.93 13.02 -10.15
N THR A 23 3.05 12.08 -10.46
CA THR A 23 2.22 11.36 -9.48
C THR A 23 2.45 9.85 -9.54
N ILE A 24 2.24 9.20 -8.41
CA ILE A 24 2.18 7.75 -8.28
C ILE A 24 0.71 7.36 -8.31
N GLU A 25 0.28 6.68 -9.37
CA GLU A 25 -0.99 5.96 -9.38
C GLU A 25 -0.80 4.65 -8.63
N TYR A 26 -1.51 4.51 -7.51
CA TYR A 26 -1.42 3.37 -6.61
C TYR A 26 -2.74 2.59 -6.62
N THR A 27 -2.63 1.26 -6.74
CA THR A 27 -3.77 0.35 -6.62
C THR A 27 -3.51 -0.72 -5.58
N TYR A 28 -4.44 -0.83 -4.64
CA TYR A 28 -4.54 -1.90 -3.65
C TYR A 28 -5.56 -2.93 -4.11
N ASP A 29 -5.16 -4.19 -4.19
CA ASP A 29 -6.04 -5.28 -4.61
C ASP A 29 -5.94 -6.46 -3.63
N ASN A 30 -7.00 -6.65 -2.84
CA ASN A 30 -7.20 -7.80 -1.96
C ASN A 30 -8.37 -8.68 -2.44
N SER A 31 -8.74 -8.61 -3.73
CA SER A 31 -9.84 -9.38 -4.31
C SER A 31 -9.65 -10.91 -4.25
N MET A 32 -8.42 -11.37 -3.99
CA MET A 32 -8.10 -12.78 -3.81
C MET A 32 -8.06 -13.21 -2.33
N ASP A 33 -8.18 -12.28 -1.39
CA ASP A 33 -8.29 -12.61 0.04
C ASP A 33 -9.72 -13.07 0.38
N GLY A 34 -9.84 -14.30 0.87
CA GLY A 34 -11.10 -14.92 1.29
C GLY A 34 -11.69 -14.35 2.59
N TYR A 35 -10.88 -13.70 3.42
CA TYR A 35 -11.24 -13.31 4.80
C TYR A 35 -11.48 -11.81 5.00
N THR A 36 -11.24 -10.99 3.98
CA THR A 36 -11.40 -9.53 4.04
C THR A 36 -12.86 -9.05 4.24
N GLY A 37 -13.87 -9.86 3.91
CA GLY A 37 -15.28 -9.47 4.07
C GLY A 37 -15.70 -8.27 3.20
N GLN A 38 -16.42 -7.29 3.78
CA GLN A 38 -16.94 -6.10 3.07
C GLN A 38 -15.83 -5.18 2.53
N GLY A 39 -14.60 -5.32 3.04
CA GLY A 39 -13.43 -4.56 2.59
C GLY A 39 -12.81 -5.07 1.29
N LYS A 40 -13.43 -6.04 0.61
CA LYS A 40 -12.83 -6.77 -0.52
C LYS A 40 -12.90 -5.99 -1.83
N GLY A 41 -11.85 -6.08 -2.63
CA GLY A 41 -11.81 -5.61 -4.00
C GLY A 41 -10.56 -4.84 -4.35
N ARG A 42 -10.65 -4.11 -5.46
CA ARG A 42 -9.58 -3.32 -6.03
C ARG A 42 -9.91 -1.83 -5.87
N ARG A 43 -8.99 -1.06 -5.29
CA ARG A 43 -9.16 0.38 -5.03
C ARG A 43 -7.91 1.14 -5.40
N SER A 44 -8.08 2.34 -5.93
CA SER A 44 -6.96 3.15 -6.42
C SER A 44 -6.99 4.57 -5.87
N THR A 45 -5.80 5.17 -5.76
CA THR A 45 -5.60 6.59 -5.46
C THR A 45 -4.35 7.06 -6.18
N SER A 46 -4.25 8.36 -6.45
CA SER A 46 -2.99 9.00 -6.77
C SER A 46 -2.31 9.48 -5.49
N CYS A 47 -0.97 9.50 -5.47
CA CYS A 47 -0.14 9.97 -4.38
C CYS A 47 1.03 10.81 -4.94
N SER A 48 1.53 11.76 -4.14
CA SER A 48 2.64 12.64 -4.58
C SER A 48 4.02 12.01 -4.41
N GLY A 49 4.16 11.00 -3.56
CA GLY A 49 5.45 10.35 -3.36
C GLY A 49 5.47 9.24 -2.31
N ILE A 50 6.69 8.80 -2.00
CA ILE A 50 7.00 7.84 -0.94
C ILE A 50 7.85 8.56 0.11
N SER A 51 7.53 8.39 1.38
CA SER A 51 8.29 8.95 2.49
C SER A 51 8.73 7.85 3.46
N LYS A 52 9.81 8.14 4.18
CA LYS A 52 10.33 7.28 5.24
C LYS A 52 9.77 7.76 6.58
N LYS A 53 8.96 6.91 7.21
CA LYS A 53 8.37 7.15 8.53
C LYS A 53 9.11 6.35 9.59
N GLN A 54 9.64 7.03 10.60
CA GLN A 54 10.16 6.36 11.79
C GLN A 54 8.98 5.97 12.67
N VAL A 55 8.89 4.68 13.00
CA VAL A 55 7.71 4.11 13.70
C VAL A 55 8.04 3.88 15.17
N ASN A 56 9.26 3.42 15.46
CA ASN A 56 9.76 3.25 16.81
C ASN A 56 11.16 3.86 16.96
N LEU A 57 11.28 4.83 17.86
CA LEU A 57 12.54 5.54 18.13
C LEU A 57 13.56 4.64 18.85
N ALA A 58 13.11 3.67 19.64
CA ALA A 58 13.99 2.79 20.42
C ALA A 58 14.65 1.68 19.59
N VAL A 59 14.05 1.28 18.45
CA VAL A 59 14.52 0.13 17.63
C VAL A 59 14.91 0.50 16.21
N ALA A 60 15.05 1.79 15.90
CA ALA A 60 15.36 2.29 14.56
C ALA A 60 14.47 1.74 13.42
N ASP A 61 13.24 1.32 13.76
CA ASP A 61 12.29 0.72 12.82
C ASP A 61 11.73 1.78 11.88
N LYS A 62 11.90 1.55 10.57
CA LYS A 62 11.67 2.51 9.50
C LYS A 62 10.72 1.89 8.48
N LYS A 63 9.64 2.60 8.19
CA LYS A 63 8.66 2.23 7.16
C LYS A 63 8.75 3.18 5.97
N TYR A 64 8.66 2.64 4.76
CA TYR A 64 8.32 3.40 3.57
C TYR A 64 6.81 3.41 3.42
N VAL A 65 6.23 4.60 3.26
CA VAL A 65 4.78 4.81 3.14
C VAL A 65 4.49 5.74 1.97
N LEU A 66 3.30 5.65 1.39
CA LEU A 66 2.82 6.64 0.42
C LEU A 66 2.41 7.93 1.15
N VAL A 67 2.64 9.08 0.51
CA VAL A 67 2.27 10.40 1.05
C VAL A 67 1.57 11.25 0.00
N GLY A 68 0.78 12.23 0.47
CA GLY A 68 0.03 13.15 -0.40
C GLY A 68 -0.98 12.43 -1.29
N CYS A 69 -1.66 11.42 -0.74
CA CYS A 69 -2.65 10.65 -1.48
C CYS A 69 -4.01 11.33 -1.50
N SER A 70 -4.71 11.32 -2.64
CA SER A 70 -6.09 11.85 -2.73
C SER A 70 -7.07 11.08 -1.85
N SER A 71 -6.84 9.77 -1.65
CA SER A 71 -7.48 8.98 -0.60
C SER A 71 -6.44 8.45 0.36
N GLU A 72 -6.36 9.06 1.55
CA GLU A 72 -5.48 8.56 2.62
C GLU A 72 -5.87 7.16 3.08
N VAL A 73 -7.17 6.83 3.09
CA VAL A 73 -7.66 5.49 3.47
C VAL A 73 -7.07 4.42 2.56
N ILE A 74 -7.03 4.68 1.24
CA ILE A 74 -6.42 3.76 0.29
C ILE A 74 -4.90 3.83 0.42
N GLY A 75 -4.28 5.02 0.42
CA GLY A 75 -2.82 5.18 0.52
C GLY A 75 -2.20 4.50 1.74
N ASN A 76 -2.89 4.53 2.89
CA ASN A 76 -2.46 3.92 4.14
C ASN A 76 -2.50 2.38 4.14
N THR A 77 -3.03 1.74 3.09
CA THR A 77 -2.96 0.28 2.95
C THR A 77 -1.55 -0.21 2.63
N PHE A 78 -0.65 0.65 2.13
CA PHE A 78 0.72 0.27 1.80
C PHE A 78 1.73 0.74 2.86
N TYR A 79 2.58 -0.18 3.30
CA TYR A 79 3.86 0.13 3.93
C TYR A 79 4.88 -0.98 3.61
N PHE A 80 6.16 -0.63 3.63
CA PHE A 80 7.27 -1.57 3.44
C PHE A 80 8.37 -1.30 4.48
N ASN A 81 8.91 -2.34 5.11
CA ASN A 81 10.01 -2.27 6.08
C ASN A 81 11.34 -2.56 5.40
#